data_AF-A0A7G9NZE3-F1
#
_entry.id   AF-A0A7G9NZE3-F1
#
_cell.length_a   1.000
_cell.length_b   1.000
_cell.length_c   1.000
_cell.angle_alpha   90.00
_cell.angle_beta   90.00
_cell.angle_gamma   90.00
#
_symmetry.space_group_name_H-M   'P 1'
#
loop_
_entity.id
_entity.type
_entity.pdbx_description
1 polymer ?
#
loop_
_entity_poly.entity_id
_entity_poly.type
_entity_poly.pdbx_seq_one_letter_code
_entity_poly.pdbx_strand_id
1 'polypeptide(L)'
;MAENSNTNGGWEIQIDDSRFRVDDPVLTGRQLLNLAEKRPVEEHLVYFLDRDRLMEDIALEESVDLRPRGIERFFTFHSDRSFRFELDGRRQDWGVARISEAVLRRLAGVGTDYNVWLERRGEEDRLLERGEIVCLDEPGVERFYTGRDDTTAGFKSVVLPTQDRRYLEEHGLEVEDVANGAEKGVVFKQYPVPADLYDTSATDVLIILPAGYPDTAPDMFFCNPWLKLRNGGKYPNRADAAHMFAGRRWQRWSRHNSIWRPGVDGMQTMLRRIDRALRGK
;
A
#
# COMPACT_ATOMS: atom_id res chain seq x y z
N MET A 1 -26.59 -12.39 -32.89
CA MET A 1 -27.42 -13.06 -31.87
C MET A 1 -27.10 -14.53 -31.95
N ALA A 2 -26.44 -15.06 -30.93
CA ALA A 2 -26.26 -16.50 -30.75
C ALA A 2 -26.69 -16.76 -29.30
N GLU A 3 -27.96 -17.12 -29.15
CA GLU A 3 -28.50 -17.68 -27.92
C GLU A 3 -27.79 -19.00 -27.68
N ASN A 4 -26.97 -19.05 -26.64
CA ASN A 4 -26.40 -20.31 -26.16
C ASN A 4 -27.46 -20.96 -25.26
N SER A 5 -28.36 -21.72 -25.90
CA SER A 5 -29.29 -22.60 -25.22
C SER A 5 -28.51 -23.73 -24.54
N ASN A 6 -28.37 -23.68 -23.22
CA ASN A 6 -27.89 -24.81 -22.42
C ASN A 6 -29.01 -25.30 -21.51
N THR A 7 -29.92 -26.11 -22.05
CA THR A 7 -30.99 -26.78 -21.33
C THR A 7 -30.46 -28.02 -20.59
N ASN A 8 -29.81 -27.82 -19.44
CA ASN A 8 -29.83 -28.69 -18.22
C ASN A 8 -28.92 -28.16 -17.07
N GLY A 9 -28.57 -26.87 -17.08
CA GLY A 9 -27.43 -26.34 -16.34
C GLY A 9 -27.80 -25.64 -15.05
N GLY A 10 -27.76 -26.36 -13.93
CA GLY A 10 -27.63 -25.72 -12.62
C GLY A 10 -26.24 -25.09 -12.47
N TRP A 11 -26.15 -24.01 -11.71
CA TRP A 11 -24.93 -23.28 -11.40
C TRP A 11 -24.22 -23.98 -10.23
N GLU A 12 -22.91 -24.16 -10.35
CA GLU A 12 -22.08 -24.70 -9.26
C GLU A 12 -21.47 -23.53 -8.49
N ILE A 13 -21.72 -23.49 -7.19
CA ILE A 13 -21.14 -22.51 -6.27
C ILE A 13 -20.40 -23.22 -5.14
N GLN A 14 -19.40 -22.56 -4.58
CA GLN A 14 -18.68 -22.98 -3.39
C GLN A 14 -19.07 -22.03 -2.25
N ILE A 15 -19.53 -22.57 -1.12
CA ILE A 15 -19.71 -21.82 0.13
C ILE A 15 -18.80 -22.46 1.18
N ASP A 16 -17.86 -21.68 1.73
CA ASP A 16 -16.75 -22.17 2.55
C ASP A 16 -15.99 -23.30 1.81
N ASP A 17 -15.98 -24.51 2.35
CA ASP A 17 -15.36 -25.69 1.74
C ASP A 17 -16.34 -26.60 1.00
N SER A 18 -17.64 -26.28 1.02
CA SER A 18 -18.71 -27.11 0.44
C SER A 18 -19.14 -26.60 -0.94
N ARG A 19 -19.50 -27.53 -1.84
CA ARG A 19 -20.02 -27.20 -3.17
C ARG A 19 -21.50 -27.49 -3.26
N PHE A 20 -22.23 -26.60 -3.92
CA PHE A 20 -23.67 -26.68 -4.09
C PHE A 20 -24.04 -26.47 -5.55
N ARG A 21 -25.15 -27.08 -5.97
CA ARG A 21 -25.77 -26.86 -7.28
C ARG A 21 -27.09 -26.12 -7.07
N VAL A 22 -27.26 -25.00 -7.76
CA VAL A 22 -28.45 -24.16 -7.67
C VAL A 22 -29.04 -23.94 -9.07
N ASP A 23 -30.35 -23.97 -9.19
CA ASP A 23 -31.01 -23.80 -10.50
C ASP A 23 -31.26 -22.31 -10.83
N ASP A 24 -31.48 -21.50 -9.80
CA ASP A 24 -31.62 -20.05 -9.91
C ASP A 24 -30.24 -19.37 -9.87
N PRO A 25 -29.83 -18.62 -10.92
CA PRO A 25 -28.60 -17.84 -10.89
C PRO A 25 -28.65 -16.64 -9.94
N VAL A 26 -29.82 -16.22 -9.47
CA VAL A 26 -29.95 -15.05 -8.60
C VAL A 26 -30.24 -15.52 -7.17
N LEU A 27 -29.30 -15.32 -6.27
CA LEU A 27 -29.41 -15.75 -4.88
C LEU A 27 -29.27 -14.59 -3.92
N THR A 28 -30.09 -14.56 -2.87
CA THR A 28 -29.90 -13.62 -1.77
C THR A 28 -28.86 -14.11 -0.76
N GLY A 29 -28.28 -13.18 0.02
CA GLY A 29 -27.42 -13.54 1.15
C GLY A 29 -28.08 -14.55 2.11
N ARG A 30 -29.37 -14.36 2.40
CA ARG A 30 -30.19 -15.28 3.20
C ARG A 30 -30.30 -16.67 2.56
N GLN A 31 -30.48 -16.75 1.25
CA GLN A 31 -30.54 -18.04 0.54
C GLN A 31 -29.20 -18.77 0.59
N LEU A 32 -28.09 -18.06 0.42
CA LEU A 32 -26.73 -18.63 0.54
C LEU A 32 -26.47 -19.19 1.95
N LEU A 33 -26.79 -18.41 2.99
CA LEU A 33 -26.65 -18.86 4.38
C LEU A 33 -27.57 -20.04 4.70
N ASN A 34 -28.79 -20.06 4.15
CA ASN A 34 -29.71 -21.19 4.30
C ASN A 34 -29.19 -22.46 3.61
N LEU A 35 -28.62 -22.33 2.43
CA LEU A 35 -28.05 -23.45 1.67
C LEU A 35 -26.86 -24.08 2.41
N ALA A 36 -26.06 -23.27 3.10
CA ALA A 36 -24.96 -23.71 3.96
C ALA A 36 -25.37 -24.03 5.41
N GLU A 37 -26.68 -24.15 5.68
CA GLU A 37 -27.26 -24.52 6.98
C GLU A 37 -26.82 -23.62 8.17
N LYS A 38 -26.48 -22.35 7.91
CA LYS A 38 -26.03 -21.40 8.93
C LYS A 38 -27.21 -20.87 9.75
N ARG A 39 -27.15 -20.97 11.08
CA ARG A 39 -28.24 -20.59 11.99
C ARG A 39 -27.72 -19.97 13.30
N PRO A 40 -28.40 -18.93 13.85
CA PRO A 40 -29.44 -18.15 13.19
C PRO A 40 -28.83 -17.33 12.04
N VAL A 41 -29.61 -17.06 10.99
CA VAL A 41 -29.09 -16.42 9.77
C VAL A 41 -28.60 -15.00 10.07
N GLU A 42 -29.26 -14.33 11.02
CA GLU A 42 -28.98 -12.95 11.44
C GLU A 42 -27.65 -12.79 12.19
N GLU A 43 -27.03 -13.88 12.65
CA GLU A 43 -25.71 -13.88 13.30
C GLU A 43 -24.58 -14.26 12.33
N HIS A 44 -24.89 -14.34 11.03
CA HIS A 44 -23.91 -14.70 10.02
C HIS A 44 -23.76 -13.63 8.95
N LEU A 45 -22.52 -13.37 8.57
CA LEU A 45 -22.17 -12.59 7.39
C LEU A 45 -21.87 -13.53 6.23
N VAL A 46 -22.16 -13.07 5.02
CA VAL A 46 -21.80 -13.78 3.78
C VAL A 46 -21.09 -12.82 2.84
N TYR A 47 -19.97 -13.28 2.32
CA TYR A 47 -19.13 -12.54 1.39
C TYR A 47 -18.92 -13.33 0.12
N PHE A 48 -18.61 -12.64 -0.98
CA PHE A 48 -17.95 -13.27 -2.13
C PHE A 48 -16.58 -12.65 -2.37
N LEU A 49 -15.69 -13.42 -2.99
CA LEU A 49 -14.41 -12.91 -3.50
C LEU A 49 -14.59 -12.56 -4.97
N ASP A 50 -14.44 -11.29 -5.31
CA ASP A 50 -14.58 -10.80 -6.68
C ASP A 50 -13.35 -11.14 -7.56
N ARG A 51 -13.38 -10.67 -8.81
CA ARG A 51 -12.28 -10.88 -9.77
C ARG A 51 -11.00 -10.14 -9.41
N ASP A 52 -11.13 -9.03 -8.69
CA ASP A 52 -10.01 -8.21 -8.25
C ASP A 52 -9.49 -8.63 -6.87
N ARG A 53 -9.94 -9.79 -6.37
CA ARG A 53 -9.59 -10.41 -5.07
C ARG A 53 -10.00 -9.56 -3.87
N LEU A 54 -11.08 -8.82 -3.99
CA LEU A 54 -11.72 -8.09 -2.90
C LEU A 54 -12.85 -8.91 -2.31
N MET A 55 -12.96 -8.84 -0.98
CA MET A 55 -14.07 -9.39 -0.23
C MET A 55 -15.22 -8.37 -0.25
N GLU A 56 -16.36 -8.78 -0.79
CA GLU A 56 -17.59 -7.98 -0.82
C GLU A 56 -18.67 -8.61 0.05
N ASP A 57 -19.21 -7.81 0.98
CA ASP A 57 -20.33 -8.18 1.87
C ASP A 57 -21.63 -8.24 1.06
N ILE A 58 -22.45 -9.25 1.32
CA ILE A 58 -23.77 -9.42 0.74
C ILE A 58 -24.79 -9.32 1.88
N ALA A 59 -25.61 -8.28 1.87
CA ALA A 59 -26.69 -8.16 2.85
C ALA A 59 -27.70 -9.32 2.71
N LEU A 60 -28.43 -9.65 3.78
CA LEU A 60 -29.34 -10.81 3.80
C LEU A 60 -30.38 -10.80 2.66
N GLU A 61 -30.91 -9.64 2.31
CA GLU A 61 -31.91 -9.48 1.25
C GLU A 61 -31.31 -8.96 -0.07
N GLU A 62 -30.01 -8.70 -0.10
CA GLU A 62 -29.30 -8.35 -1.33
C GLU A 62 -29.13 -9.58 -2.20
N SER A 63 -29.32 -9.41 -3.51
CA SER A 63 -29.23 -10.48 -4.50
C SER A 63 -27.92 -10.41 -5.29
N VAL A 64 -27.30 -11.56 -5.49
CA VAL A 64 -26.12 -11.74 -6.33
C VAL A 64 -26.49 -12.57 -7.55
N ASP A 65 -26.12 -12.10 -8.75
CA ASP A 65 -26.36 -12.78 -10.02
C ASP A 65 -25.10 -13.56 -10.44
N LEU A 66 -25.19 -14.89 -10.48
CA LEU A 66 -24.11 -15.84 -10.83
C LEU A 66 -23.75 -15.89 -12.32
N ARG A 67 -24.49 -15.21 -13.20
CA ARG A 67 -24.21 -15.22 -14.65
C ARG A 67 -22.83 -14.68 -15.04
N PRO A 68 -22.29 -13.61 -14.41
CA PRO A 68 -20.91 -13.20 -14.58
C PRO A 68 -19.98 -14.24 -13.93
N ARG A 69 -18.98 -14.72 -14.68
CA ARG A 69 -17.95 -15.61 -14.13
C ARG A 69 -17.16 -14.94 -13.00
N GLY A 70 -16.67 -15.69 -12.02
CA GLY A 70 -15.74 -15.21 -10.99
C GLY A 70 -16.34 -14.79 -9.66
N ILE A 71 -17.64 -15.07 -9.40
CA ILE A 71 -18.29 -14.85 -8.10
C ILE A 71 -18.83 -16.15 -7.48
N GLU A 72 -18.34 -17.29 -7.94
CA GLU A 72 -18.85 -18.61 -7.56
C GLU A 72 -18.37 -19.06 -6.16
N ARG A 73 -17.65 -18.21 -5.43
CA ARG A 73 -17.00 -18.56 -4.15
C ARG A 73 -17.46 -17.60 -3.05
N PHE A 74 -18.22 -18.15 -2.12
CA PHE A 74 -18.78 -17.45 -0.98
C PHE A 74 -18.10 -17.90 0.31
N PHE A 75 -18.01 -16.99 1.27
CA PHE A 75 -17.45 -17.19 2.59
C PHE A 75 -18.47 -16.78 3.63
N THR A 76 -18.67 -17.62 4.64
CA THR A 76 -19.59 -17.32 5.73
C THR A 76 -18.85 -17.17 7.04
N PHE A 77 -19.30 -16.24 7.87
CA PHE A 77 -18.70 -15.95 9.16
C PHE A 77 -19.78 -15.84 10.21
N HIS A 78 -19.63 -16.52 11.35
CA HIS A 78 -20.46 -16.26 12.53
C HIS A 78 -19.90 -15.01 13.23
N SER A 79 -20.49 -13.86 12.93
CA SER A 79 -20.05 -12.56 13.43
C SER A 79 -21.14 -11.51 13.28
N ASP A 80 -21.11 -10.50 14.14
CA ASP A 80 -22.02 -9.35 14.12
C ASP A 80 -21.49 -8.17 13.32
N ARG A 81 -20.23 -8.21 12.86
CA ARG A 81 -19.56 -7.08 12.20
C ARG A 81 -18.41 -7.50 11.28
N SER A 82 -18.07 -6.57 10.40
CA SER A 82 -16.94 -6.65 9.48
C SER A 82 -15.74 -5.90 10.05
N PHE A 83 -14.54 -6.45 9.85
CA PHE A 83 -13.27 -5.87 10.29
C PHE A 83 -12.50 -5.36 9.08
N ARG A 84 -12.15 -4.08 9.10
CA ARG A 84 -11.46 -3.42 7.99
C ARG A 84 -9.96 -3.52 8.15
N PHE A 85 -9.28 -3.91 7.08
CA PHE A 85 -7.82 -3.88 6.98
C PHE A 85 -7.37 -3.30 5.64
N GLU A 86 -6.10 -2.97 5.54
CA GLU A 86 -5.45 -2.64 4.27
C GLU A 86 -4.50 -3.79 3.93
N LEU A 87 -4.57 -4.29 2.71
CA LEU A 87 -3.57 -5.21 2.18
C LEU A 87 -3.09 -4.67 0.87
N ASP A 88 -1.78 -4.47 0.79
CA ASP A 88 -1.16 -4.03 -0.44
C ASP A 88 -1.85 -2.75 -0.94
N GLY A 89 -1.95 -1.73 -0.08
CA GLY A 89 -2.53 -0.42 -0.40
C GLY A 89 -4.03 -0.42 -0.71
N ARG A 90 -4.68 -1.58 -0.67
CA ARG A 90 -6.09 -1.76 -1.01
C ARG A 90 -6.86 -2.07 0.27
N ARG A 91 -7.94 -1.34 0.48
CA ARG A 91 -8.85 -1.58 1.60
C ARG A 91 -9.66 -2.85 1.36
N GLN A 92 -9.78 -3.66 2.39
CA GLN A 92 -10.56 -4.89 2.41
C GLN A 92 -11.33 -5.00 3.72
N ASP A 93 -12.42 -5.77 3.67
CA ASP A 93 -13.20 -6.11 4.85
C ASP A 93 -13.16 -7.65 5.06
N TRP A 94 -13.13 -8.09 6.32
CA TRP A 94 -13.06 -9.50 6.72
C TRP A 94 -14.10 -9.80 7.79
N GLY A 95 -14.74 -10.96 7.72
CA GLY A 95 -15.92 -11.26 8.56
C GLY A 95 -15.62 -11.70 10.00
N VAL A 96 -14.36 -11.72 10.45
CA VAL A 96 -13.99 -12.04 11.84
C VAL A 96 -12.76 -11.23 12.28
N ALA A 97 -12.60 -11.02 13.58
CA ALA A 97 -11.48 -10.25 14.16
C ALA A 97 -10.10 -10.89 13.95
N ARG A 98 -10.02 -12.10 13.39
CA ARG A 98 -8.77 -12.86 13.24
C ARG A 98 -8.55 -13.24 11.79
N ILE A 99 -7.37 -12.92 11.26
CA ILE A 99 -6.97 -13.27 9.91
C ILE A 99 -5.61 -13.95 9.95
N SER A 100 -5.45 -15.02 9.17
CA SER A 100 -4.16 -15.70 9.07
C SER A 100 -3.30 -15.10 7.95
N GLU A 101 -1.99 -15.18 8.13
CA GLU A 101 -1.00 -14.83 7.12
C GLU A 101 -1.26 -15.57 5.79
N ALA A 102 -1.67 -16.84 5.84
CA ALA A 102 -2.02 -17.63 4.67
C ALA A 102 -3.23 -17.06 3.90
N VAL A 103 -4.22 -16.52 4.61
CA VAL A 103 -5.37 -15.83 4.00
C VAL A 103 -4.93 -14.51 3.38
N LEU A 104 -4.16 -13.68 4.11
CA LEU A 104 -3.60 -12.42 3.57
C LEU A 104 -2.86 -12.67 2.26
N ARG A 105 -2.02 -13.70 2.23
CA ARG A 105 -1.28 -14.12 1.02
C ARG A 105 -2.19 -14.53 -0.14
N ARG A 106 -3.27 -15.25 0.15
CA ARG A 106 -4.27 -15.65 -0.85
C ARG A 106 -5.05 -14.46 -1.39
N LEU A 107 -5.39 -13.47 -0.55
CA LEU A 107 -6.08 -12.25 -0.94
C LEU A 107 -5.18 -11.32 -1.78
N ALA A 108 -3.89 -11.21 -1.43
CA ALA A 108 -2.89 -10.59 -2.32
C ALA A 108 -2.68 -11.42 -3.59
N GLY A 109 -2.97 -12.72 -3.52
CA GLY A 109 -2.74 -13.77 -4.51
C GLY A 109 -1.30 -13.79 -5.01
N VAL A 110 -0.41 -13.82 -4.03
CA VAL A 110 1.03 -14.03 -4.19
C VAL A 110 1.41 -15.44 -3.77
N GLY A 111 2.53 -15.94 -4.29
CA GLY A 111 3.03 -17.30 -4.02
C GLY A 111 3.82 -17.43 -2.72
N THR A 112 4.47 -18.57 -2.54
CA THR A 112 5.34 -18.85 -1.37
C THR A 112 6.58 -17.96 -1.32
N ASP A 113 7.03 -17.41 -2.44
CA ASP A 113 8.24 -16.59 -2.55
C ASP A 113 8.11 -15.19 -1.92
N TYR A 114 6.88 -14.81 -1.56
CA TYR A 114 6.60 -13.54 -0.88
C TYR A 114 6.61 -13.76 0.63
N ASN A 115 6.72 -12.71 1.40
CA ASN A 115 6.39 -12.67 2.81
C ASN A 115 5.30 -11.62 3.03
N VAL A 116 4.72 -11.64 4.23
CA VAL A 116 3.68 -10.69 4.64
C VAL A 116 4.20 -9.94 5.86
N TRP A 117 4.14 -8.63 5.80
CA TRP A 117 4.50 -7.77 6.92
C TRP A 117 3.29 -6.99 7.41
N LEU A 118 3.22 -6.77 8.70
CA LEU A 118 2.32 -5.82 9.35
C LEU A 118 3.06 -4.50 9.54
N GLU A 119 2.57 -3.44 8.90
CA GLU A 119 3.11 -2.09 9.03
C GLU A 119 2.88 -1.56 10.44
N ARG A 120 3.94 -1.03 11.05
CA ARG A 120 3.86 -0.41 12.38
C ARG A 120 4.34 1.03 12.32
N ARG A 121 3.44 1.97 12.59
CA ARG A 121 3.76 3.40 12.50
C ARG A 121 4.86 3.77 13.50
N GLY A 122 5.98 4.28 12.97
CA GLY A 122 7.10 4.75 13.77
C GLY A 122 8.00 3.63 14.34
N GLU A 123 7.70 2.37 14.04
CA GLU A 123 8.49 1.20 14.42
C GLU A 123 8.98 0.46 13.16
N GLU A 124 9.77 -0.60 13.35
CA GLU A 124 10.06 -1.52 12.26
C GLU A 124 8.82 -2.36 11.92
N ASP A 125 8.57 -2.55 10.62
CA ASP A 125 7.50 -3.41 10.14
C ASP A 125 7.69 -4.84 10.66
N ARG A 126 6.62 -5.46 11.16
CA ARG A 126 6.71 -6.82 11.70
C ARG A 126 6.49 -7.83 10.58
N LEU A 127 7.50 -8.64 10.30
CA LEU A 127 7.34 -9.86 9.50
C LEU A 127 6.40 -10.84 10.22
N LEU A 128 5.38 -11.32 9.52
CA LEU A 128 4.49 -12.36 10.03
C LEU A 128 5.05 -13.75 9.77
N GLU A 129 4.97 -14.63 10.76
CA GLU A 129 5.32 -16.03 10.59
C GLU A 129 4.28 -16.76 9.70
N ARG A 130 4.70 -17.86 9.08
CA ARG A 130 3.83 -18.63 8.19
C ARG A 130 2.63 -19.18 8.96
N GLY A 131 1.43 -18.82 8.49
CA GLY A 131 0.18 -19.20 9.15
C GLY A 131 -0.09 -18.47 10.48
N GLU A 132 0.72 -17.47 10.86
CA GLU A 132 0.44 -16.61 12.02
C GLU A 132 -0.96 -16.01 11.91
N ILE A 133 -1.66 -15.92 13.04
CA ILE A 133 -2.98 -15.30 13.14
C ILE A 133 -2.84 -13.93 13.78
N VAL A 134 -3.33 -12.89 13.10
CA VAL A 134 -3.29 -11.50 13.55
C VAL A 134 -4.71 -11.03 13.92
N CYS A 135 -4.80 -10.14 14.92
CA CYS A 135 -6.04 -9.50 15.35
C CYS A 135 -6.32 -8.24 14.52
N LEU A 136 -7.55 -8.05 14.06
CA LEU A 136 -8.06 -6.89 13.31
C LEU A 136 -8.99 -6.00 14.14
N ASP A 137 -9.10 -6.25 15.45
CA ASP A 137 -9.97 -5.51 16.38
C ASP A 137 -9.17 -4.54 17.27
N GLU A 138 -7.90 -4.30 16.93
CA GLU A 138 -7.10 -3.29 17.62
C GLU A 138 -7.52 -1.88 17.16
N PRO A 139 -7.26 -0.83 17.97
CA PRO A 139 -7.60 0.54 17.57
C PRO A 139 -6.86 0.97 16.29
N GLY A 140 -7.60 1.12 15.19
CA GLY A 140 -7.07 1.60 13.92
C GLY A 140 -7.51 0.75 12.74
N VAL A 141 -6.66 0.74 11.71
CA VAL A 141 -6.79 -0.18 10.57
C VAL A 141 -5.42 -0.81 10.41
N GLU A 142 -5.35 -2.13 10.58
CA GLU A 142 -4.13 -2.90 10.35
C GLU A 142 -3.77 -2.82 8.85
N ARG A 143 -2.51 -2.53 8.57
CA ARG A 143 -2.00 -2.45 7.21
C ARG A 143 -0.98 -3.54 6.98
N PHE A 144 -1.23 -4.38 5.99
CA PHE A 144 -0.37 -5.46 5.58
C PHE A 144 0.17 -5.18 4.18
N TYR A 145 1.35 -5.72 3.88
CA TYR A 145 1.88 -5.71 2.52
C TYR A 145 2.64 -7.00 2.22
N THR A 146 2.71 -7.33 0.94
CA THR A 146 3.47 -8.46 0.44
C THR A 146 4.74 -8.02 -0.29
N GLY A 147 5.77 -8.84 -0.22
CA GLY A 147 7.08 -8.54 -0.81
C GLY A 147 7.99 -9.76 -0.79
N ARG A 148 8.93 -9.86 -1.74
CA ARG A 148 9.89 -10.97 -1.80
C ARG A 148 11.17 -10.64 -1.02
N ASP A 149 11.84 -11.68 -0.52
CA ASP A 149 13.17 -11.57 0.10
C ASP A 149 14.32 -11.49 -0.92
N ASP A 150 14.02 -11.38 -2.22
CA ASP A 150 15.03 -11.29 -3.26
C ASP A 150 15.81 -9.97 -3.18
N THR A 151 16.99 -10.11 -2.58
CA THR A 151 18.12 -9.20 -2.61
C THR A 151 18.63 -9.05 -4.04
N THR A 152 17.92 -8.28 -4.86
CA THR A 152 18.57 -7.48 -5.90
C THR A 152 18.75 -6.10 -5.31
N ALA A 153 19.99 -5.80 -4.90
CA ALA A 153 20.40 -4.49 -4.43
C ALA A 153 19.92 -3.42 -5.44
N GLY A 154 19.00 -2.55 -5.02
CA GLY A 154 18.59 -1.41 -5.83
C GLY A 154 17.27 -0.73 -5.46
N PHE A 155 16.24 -1.47 -5.00
CA PHE A 155 14.88 -0.93 -5.03
C PHE A 155 14.04 -0.92 -3.75
N LYS A 156 14.58 -1.26 -2.57
CA LYS A 156 13.77 -1.28 -1.34
C LYS A 156 14.34 -0.33 -0.31
N SER A 157 13.77 0.86 -0.25
CA SER A 157 13.81 1.65 0.98
C SER A 157 13.01 0.90 2.04
N VAL A 158 13.65 0.40 3.08
CA VAL A 158 12.99 -0.25 4.23
C VAL A 158 12.43 0.81 5.18
N VAL A 159 12.95 2.03 5.14
CA VAL A 159 12.52 3.12 6.02
C VAL A 159 11.25 3.86 5.55
N LEU A 160 10.85 3.70 4.29
CA LEU A 160 9.66 4.36 3.74
C LEU A 160 8.39 3.53 3.93
N PRO A 161 7.24 4.16 4.20
CA PRO A 161 5.93 3.50 4.21
C PRO A 161 5.57 2.89 2.85
N THR A 162 4.66 1.92 2.87
CA THR A 162 4.27 1.13 1.69
C THR A 162 3.79 2.00 0.51
N GLN A 163 2.97 3.01 0.79
CA GLN A 163 2.46 3.91 -0.25
C GLN A 163 3.59 4.63 -1.00
N ASP A 164 4.62 5.07 -0.28
CA ASP A 164 5.76 5.75 -0.87
C ASP A 164 6.65 4.78 -1.63
N ARG A 165 6.92 3.59 -1.08
CA ARG A 165 7.68 2.54 -1.77
C ARG A 165 7.07 2.19 -3.12
N ARG A 166 5.75 2.03 -3.17
CA ARG A 166 5.00 1.77 -4.41
C ARG A 166 5.07 2.91 -5.40
N TYR A 167 4.87 4.14 -4.92
CA TYR A 167 5.02 5.30 -5.77
C TYR A 167 6.41 5.32 -6.41
N LEU A 168 7.47 5.03 -5.65
CA LEU A 168 8.84 4.98 -6.17
C LEU A 168 9.03 3.85 -7.19
N GLU A 169 8.55 2.64 -6.91
CA GLU A 169 8.62 1.49 -7.81
C GLU A 169 7.87 1.73 -9.13
N GLU A 170 6.62 2.21 -9.07
CA GLU A 170 5.78 2.52 -10.24
C GLU A 170 6.41 3.60 -11.14
N HIS A 171 7.21 4.50 -10.57
CA HIS A 171 7.88 5.58 -11.29
C HIS A 171 9.35 5.28 -11.61
N GLY A 172 9.84 4.07 -11.31
CA GLY A 172 11.22 3.68 -11.54
C GLY A 172 12.24 4.55 -10.80
N LEU A 173 11.87 5.06 -9.63
CA LEU A 173 12.70 5.95 -8.82
C LEU A 173 13.49 5.13 -7.80
N GLU A 174 14.79 4.98 -8.05
CA GLU A 174 15.71 4.33 -7.12
C GLU A 174 16.09 5.26 -5.96
N VAL A 175 16.11 4.69 -4.76
CA VAL A 175 16.52 5.38 -3.54
C VAL A 175 17.47 4.53 -2.72
N GLU A 176 18.41 5.21 -2.07
CA GLU A 176 19.33 4.63 -1.09
C GLU A 176 18.90 5.04 0.32
N ASP A 177 18.71 4.07 1.20
CA ASP A 177 18.46 4.33 2.62
C ASP A 177 19.74 4.75 3.33
N VAL A 178 19.64 5.82 4.10
CA VAL A 178 20.75 6.35 4.88
C VAL A 178 20.31 6.62 6.31
N ALA A 179 21.23 6.41 7.25
CA ALA A 179 21.00 6.70 8.65
C ALA A 179 22.16 7.54 9.23
N ASN A 180 21.84 8.38 10.20
CA ASN A 180 22.81 9.15 10.97
C ASN A 180 22.41 9.11 12.45
N GLY A 181 22.89 8.07 13.16
CA GLY A 181 22.37 7.76 14.49
C GLY A 181 20.90 7.30 14.40
N ALA A 182 20.01 7.98 15.11
CA ALA A 182 18.57 7.67 15.10
C ALA A 182 17.81 8.30 13.92
N GLU A 183 18.39 9.29 13.23
CA GLU A 183 17.76 9.93 12.08
C GLU A 183 17.88 9.04 10.84
N LYS A 184 16.77 8.85 10.15
CA LYS A 184 16.68 8.10 8.89
C LYS A 184 16.49 9.07 7.73
N GLY A 185 16.93 8.69 6.54
CA GLY A 185 16.75 9.46 5.33
C GLY A 185 16.79 8.58 4.10
N VAL A 186 16.37 9.17 2.98
CA VAL A 186 16.45 8.54 1.66
C VAL A 186 17.19 9.46 0.71
N VAL A 187 18.05 8.85 -0.12
CA VAL A 187 18.84 9.55 -1.13
C VAL A 187 18.38 9.13 -2.52
N PHE A 188 17.92 10.09 -3.30
CA PHE A 188 17.70 9.96 -4.73
C PHE A 188 19.02 10.25 -5.45
N LYS A 189 19.59 9.25 -6.12
CA LYS A 189 20.88 9.39 -6.81
C LYS A 189 20.67 10.08 -8.15
N GLN A 190 21.62 10.95 -8.52
CA GLN A 190 21.64 11.59 -9.85
C GLN A 190 20.30 12.26 -10.25
N TYR A 191 19.63 12.89 -9.28
CA TYR A 191 18.38 13.61 -9.50
C TYR A 191 18.60 14.73 -10.54
N PRO A 192 17.86 14.72 -11.67
CA PRO A 192 18.13 15.61 -12.79
C PRO A 192 17.76 17.04 -12.45
N VAL A 193 18.62 18.01 -12.78
CA VAL A 193 18.37 19.44 -12.60
C VAL A 193 18.53 20.20 -13.92
N PRO A 194 17.86 21.37 -14.10
CA PRO A 194 17.99 22.14 -15.34
C PRO A 194 19.42 22.61 -15.58
N ALA A 195 20.08 22.06 -16.61
CA ALA A 195 21.48 22.34 -16.94
C ALA A 195 21.69 23.76 -17.51
N ASP A 196 20.62 24.43 -17.93
CA ASP A 196 20.59 25.85 -18.29
C ASP A 196 20.60 26.76 -17.06
N LEU A 197 20.08 26.29 -15.92
CA LEU A 197 20.00 27.05 -14.68
C LEU A 197 21.19 26.82 -13.75
N TYR A 198 21.67 25.57 -13.64
CA TYR A 198 22.72 25.17 -12.70
C TYR A 198 24.06 24.85 -13.35
N ASP A 199 25.11 24.77 -12.55
CA ASP A 199 26.47 24.40 -12.93
C ASP A 199 26.68 22.89 -13.15
N THR A 200 25.65 22.09 -12.92
CA THR A 200 25.59 20.64 -13.17
C THR A 200 24.22 20.27 -13.75
N SER A 201 24.13 19.10 -14.39
CA SER A 201 22.88 18.53 -14.90
C SER A 201 22.19 17.55 -13.94
N ALA A 202 22.86 17.16 -12.85
CA ALA A 202 22.31 16.27 -11.84
C ALA A 202 22.95 16.52 -10.46
N THR A 203 22.22 16.14 -9.40
CA THR A 203 22.70 16.08 -8.02
C THR A 203 22.04 14.93 -7.28
N ASP A 204 22.69 14.34 -6.29
CA ASP A 204 21.95 13.53 -5.32
C ASP A 204 21.05 14.44 -4.48
N VAL A 205 19.87 13.94 -4.12
CA VAL A 205 18.92 14.63 -3.23
C VAL A 205 18.66 13.78 -1.99
N LEU A 206 18.97 14.31 -0.82
CA LEU A 206 18.65 13.72 0.48
C LEU A 206 17.34 14.32 1.02
N ILE A 207 16.46 13.45 1.49
CA ILE A 207 15.30 13.80 2.31
C ILE A 207 15.49 13.11 3.66
N ILE A 208 15.56 13.89 4.74
CA ILE A 208 15.61 13.36 6.10
C ILE A 208 14.18 13.13 6.56
N LEU A 209 13.90 11.92 7.04
CA LEU A 209 12.59 11.48 7.49
C LEU A 209 12.45 11.81 8.98
N PRO A 210 11.47 12.65 9.39
CA PRO A 210 11.23 12.92 10.79
C PRO A 210 10.64 11.69 11.49
N ALA A 211 10.75 11.67 12.82
CA ALA A 211 9.98 10.73 13.63
C ALA A 211 8.47 10.92 13.36
N GLY A 212 7.78 9.82 13.07
CA GLY A 212 6.35 9.83 12.72
C GLY A 212 6.05 10.15 11.26
N TYR A 213 7.05 10.20 10.36
CA TYR A 213 6.78 10.15 8.93
C TYR A 213 5.91 8.91 8.58
N PRO A 214 4.86 9.03 7.74
CA PRO A 214 4.49 10.17 6.89
C PRO A 214 3.49 11.14 7.54
N ASP A 215 3.06 10.93 8.78
CA ASP A 215 2.15 11.88 9.46
C ASP A 215 2.88 13.18 9.86
N THR A 216 4.20 13.09 10.11
CA THR A 216 5.09 14.24 10.29
C THR A 216 5.80 14.58 8.97
N ALA A 217 5.74 15.85 8.56
CA ALA A 217 6.32 16.32 7.31
C ALA A 217 7.85 16.36 7.34
N PRO A 218 8.55 15.88 6.29
CA PRO A 218 9.93 16.26 6.06
C PRO A 218 10.04 17.79 5.91
N ASP A 219 10.94 18.40 6.68
CA ASP A 219 11.02 19.86 6.74
C ASP A 219 11.63 20.45 5.45
N MET A 220 12.73 19.87 4.97
CA MET A 220 13.51 20.38 3.84
C MET A 220 14.21 19.24 3.08
N PHE A 221 14.93 19.60 2.02
CA PHE A 221 15.77 18.66 1.27
C PHE A 221 17.21 19.18 1.17
N PHE A 222 18.11 18.30 0.75
CA PHE A 222 19.52 18.63 0.65
C PHE A 222 20.15 18.09 -0.62
N CYS A 223 21.11 18.80 -1.20
CA CYS A 223 21.76 18.43 -2.46
C CYS A 223 23.26 18.11 -2.28
N ASN A 224 23.76 17.11 -3.01
CA ASN A 224 25.18 16.82 -3.13
C ASN A 224 25.48 16.26 -4.53
N PRO A 225 26.34 16.89 -5.35
CA PRO A 225 27.12 18.11 -5.08
C PRO A 225 26.26 19.36 -4.86
N TRP A 226 26.88 20.43 -4.36
CA TRP A 226 26.19 21.70 -4.16
C TRP A 226 25.90 22.35 -5.51
N LEU A 227 24.67 22.86 -5.67
CA LEU A 227 24.23 23.54 -6.88
C LEU A 227 24.56 25.03 -6.83
N LYS A 228 25.17 25.57 -7.88
CA LYS A 228 25.30 27.01 -8.11
C LYS A 228 24.55 27.42 -9.36
N LEU A 229 24.01 28.63 -9.36
CA LEU A 229 23.40 29.21 -10.55
C LEU A 229 24.49 29.46 -11.61
N ARG A 230 24.24 28.97 -12.83
CA ARG A 230 25.16 29.12 -13.95
C ARG A 230 25.46 30.58 -14.25
N ASN A 231 24.42 31.42 -14.17
CA ASN A 231 24.54 32.87 -14.34
C ASN A 231 24.99 33.52 -13.02
N GLY A 232 26.30 33.68 -12.87
CA GLY A 232 26.93 34.42 -11.77
C GLY A 232 27.55 33.55 -10.67
N GLY A 233 27.44 32.22 -10.75
CA GLY A 233 28.12 31.28 -9.84
C GLY A 233 27.67 31.37 -8.37
N LYS A 234 26.57 32.09 -8.10
CA LYS A 234 26.02 32.27 -6.76
C LYS A 234 25.18 31.05 -6.36
N TYR A 235 25.09 30.79 -5.06
CA TYR A 235 24.14 29.81 -4.57
C TYR A 235 22.70 30.30 -4.73
N PRO A 236 21.73 29.40 -4.97
CA PRO A 236 20.31 29.73 -4.97
C PRO A 236 19.87 30.32 -3.63
N ASN A 237 18.77 31.08 -3.64
CA ASN A 237 18.29 31.76 -2.45
C ASN A 237 17.96 30.76 -1.33
N ARG A 238 18.50 31.03 -0.12
CA ARG A 238 18.42 30.15 1.06
C ARG A 238 18.92 28.73 0.80
N ALA A 239 20.01 28.60 0.03
CA ALA A 239 20.68 27.34 -0.29
C ALA A 239 22.22 27.45 -0.20
N ASP A 240 22.75 28.19 0.78
CA ASP A 240 24.18 28.46 0.99
C ASP A 240 24.73 27.84 2.29
N ALA A 241 23.90 27.12 3.03
CA ALA A 241 24.27 26.49 4.29
C ALA A 241 24.63 25.00 4.12
N ALA A 242 25.62 24.56 4.90
CA ALA A 242 26.02 23.15 4.95
C ALA A 242 25.23 22.36 5.99
N HIS A 243 24.99 21.09 5.70
CA HIS A 243 24.45 20.12 6.65
C HIS A 243 25.23 18.81 6.54
N MET A 244 25.66 18.26 7.68
CA MET A 244 26.38 16.99 7.73
C MET A 244 25.39 15.87 8.02
N PHE A 245 25.33 14.87 7.14
CA PHE A 245 24.46 13.70 7.32
C PHE A 245 25.12 12.47 6.71
N ALA A 246 25.17 11.37 7.47
CA ALA A 246 25.78 10.10 7.07
C ALA A 246 27.19 10.28 6.45
N GLY A 247 28.03 11.09 7.09
CA GLY A 247 29.41 11.37 6.65
C GLY A 247 29.55 12.26 5.39
N ARG A 248 28.44 12.68 4.77
CA ARG A 248 28.45 13.56 3.59
C ARG A 248 28.07 15.00 3.96
N ARG A 249 28.68 15.97 3.26
CA ARG A 249 28.39 17.40 3.40
C ARG A 249 27.38 17.85 2.33
N TRP A 250 26.16 18.10 2.75
CA TRP A 250 25.05 18.45 1.88
C TRP A 250 24.77 19.96 1.86
N GLN A 251 24.28 20.46 0.73
CA GLN A 251 23.74 21.81 0.59
C GLN A 251 22.31 21.81 1.11
N ARG A 252 22.03 22.63 2.12
CA ARG A 252 20.71 22.71 2.74
C ARG A 252 19.79 23.65 1.96
N TRP A 253 18.63 23.14 1.53
CA TRP A 253 17.61 23.93 0.83
C TRP A 253 16.41 24.20 1.74
N SER A 254 16.40 25.35 2.42
CA SER A 254 15.33 25.71 3.35
C SER A 254 14.02 26.04 2.61
N ARG A 255 13.20 25.02 2.39
CA ARG A 255 11.86 25.08 1.79
C ARG A 255 10.89 24.35 2.73
N HIS A 256 10.56 25.02 3.84
CA HIS A 256 9.72 24.49 4.92
C HIS A 256 8.32 24.08 4.46
N ASN A 257 7.73 23.12 5.16
CA ASN A 257 6.43 22.55 4.86
C ASN A 257 5.37 22.87 5.92
N SER A 258 4.63 23.96 5.75
CA SER A 258 3.62 24.39 6.73
C SER A 258 2.20 23.85 6.48
N ILE A 259 1.97 23.14 5.38
CA ILE A 259 0.62 22.71 4.93
C ILE A 259 0.53 21.21 4.65
N TRP A 260 1.42 20.41 5.23
CA TRP A 260 1.40 18.96 5.11
C TRP A 260 0.11 18.38 5.70
N ARG A 261 -0.48 17.41 5.00
CA ARG A 261 -1.69 16.70 5.41
C ARG A 261 -1.32 15.30 5.92
N PRO A 262 -1.33 15.07 7.25
CA PRO A 262 -1.09 13.76 7.82
C PRO A 262 -2.03 12.71 7.23
N GLY A 263 -1.52 11.50 7.00
CA GLY A 263 -2.25 10.40 6.37
C GLY A 263 -2.63 10.59 4.89
N VAL A 264 -2.21 11.68 4.23
CA VAL A 264 -2.51 11.96 2.82
C VAL A 264 -1.25 12.28 2.02
N ASP A 265 -0.39 13.15 2.55
CA ASP A 265 0.85 13.51 1.89
C ASP A 265 1.97 12.51 2.19
N GLY A 266 2.87 12.33 1.21
CA GLY A 266 3.98 11.39 1.28
C GLY A 266 5.13 11.80 0.36
N MET A 267 5.94 10.84 -0.06
CA MET A 267 7.16 11.06 -0.86
C MET A 267 6.85 11.75 -2.19
N GLN A 268 5.73 11.37 -2.81
CA GLN A 268 5.17 12.04 -4.00
C GLN A 268 5.01 13.56 -3.81
N THR A 269 4.47 13.99 -2.66
CA THR A 269 4.27 15.41 -2.33
C THR A 269 5.62 16.10 -2.14
N MET A 270 6.57 15.41 -1.49
CA MET A 270 7.91 15.95 -1.28
C MET A 270 8.67 16.12 -2.61
N LEU A 271 8.62 15.14 -3.51
CA LEU A 271 9.26 15.21 -4.82
C LEU A 271 8.69 16.35 -5.68
N ARG A 272 7.37 16.58 -5.66
CA ARG A 272 6.76 17.74 -6.33
C ARG A 272 7.27 19.07 -5.77
N ARG A 273 7.48 19.16 -4.46
CA ARG A 273 8.04 20.36 -3.82
C ARG A 273 9.51 20.59 -4.20
N ILE A 274 10.28 19.51 -4.30
CA ILE A 274 11.68 19.55 -4.77
C ILE A 274 11.73 20.02 -6.22
N ASP A 275 10.91 19.45 -7.10
CA ASP A 275 10.81 19.89 -8.50
C ASP A 275 10.46 21.37 -8.59
N ARG A 276 9.50 21.86 -7.80
CA ARG A 276 9.16 23.28 -7.76
C ARG A 276 10.32 24.15 -7.29
N ALA A 277 11.08 23.69 -6.30
CA ALA A 277 12.21 24.44 -5.76
C ALA A 277 13.41 24.49 -6.73
N LEU A 278 13.67 23.40 -7.46
CA LEU A 278 14.80 23.27 -8.39
C LEU A 278 14.49 23.78 -9.80
N ARG A 279 13.22 23.72 -10.24
CA ARG A 279 12.83 24.06 -11.62
C ARG A 279 11.96 25.31 -11.72
N GLY A 280 11.40 25.77 -10.60
CA GLY A 280 10.48 26.93 -10.57
C GLY A 280 9.11 26.67 -11.21
N LYS A 281 8.74 25.41 -11.45
CA LYS A 281 7.45 24.99 -12.03
C LYS A 281 6.54 24.38 -10.98
#